data_AF-A0A3B8M5I2-F1
#
_entry.id   AF-A0A3B8M5I2-F1
#
_cell.length_a   1.000
_cell.length_b   1.000
_cell.length_c   1.000
_cell.angle_alpha   90.00
_cell.angle_beta   90.00
_cell.angle_gamma   90.00
#
_symmetry.space_group_name_H-M   'P 1'
#
loop_
_entity.id
_entity.type
_entity.pdbx_description
1 polymer ?
#
loop_
_entity_poly.entity_id
_entity_poly.type
_entity_poly.pdbx_seq_one_letter_code
_entity_poly.pdbx_strand_id
1 'polypeptide(L)'
;QAQGDMIEAVFLLRAYRTTLSRLGTSEPLDTANMSIRRRVSATFKDVPGGQVLGASYDYSHRLLDFELMESSMKETKKDVLTEVEPLSRPSMPRVAQFLGKEGLLETEEPDDANEEPNDLTREPVLFPADRPVRLQNLARGDEGYLLALGYSTQRGYGRNHPFAGEIRVGEVAVEFVPEELGFSIEIGEITVTECDMVNQFAGSAKAPPQFTRGYGLTFGNGERKAMSMALVDRALRSRELGEEIGAPAQDEEFVLYHSDNVEASGFLQHLKLPHYVDFQSELEMVRRMRQDYESNPSDNMPANAAE
;
A
#
# COMPACT_ATOMS: atom_id res chain seq x y z
N GLN A 1 4.21 -3.79 -24.19
CA GLN A 1 3.61 -2.48 -24.49
C GLN A 1 4.40 -1.33 -23.87
N ALA A 2 4.65 -1.35 -22.55
CA ALA A 2 5.37 -0.28 -21.85
C ALA A 2 6.92 -0.39 -21.80
N GLN A 3 7.52 -1.32 -22.55
CA GLN A 3 8.99 -1.51 -22.59
C GLN A 3 9.71 -1.69 -21.23
N GLY A 4 8.98 -2.17 -20.20
CA GLY A 4 9.51 -2.36 -18.85
C GLY A 4 9.30 -1.16 -17.91
N ASP A 5 8.74 -0.06 -18.39
CA ASP A 5 8.29 1.04 -17.53
C ASP A 5 7.04 0.62 -16.74
N MET A 6 7.20 0.50 -15.42
CA MET A 6 6.14 0.06 -14.52
C MET A 6 5.02 1.09 -14.38
N ILE A 7 5.34 2.38 -14.38
CA ILE A 7 4.33 3.45 -14.20
C ILE A 7 3.46 3.52 -15.46
N GLU A 8 4.06 3.44 -16.64
CA GLU A 8 3.31 3.38 -17.90
C GLU A 8 2.49 2.10 -18.00
N ALA A 9 3.03 0.94 -17.59
CA ALA A 9 2.27 -0.31 -17.57
C ALA A 9 1.04 -0.25 -16.64
N VAL A 10 1.20 0.34 -15.45
CA VAL A 10 0.09 0.58 -14.51
C VAL A 10 -0.95 1.50 -15.14
N PHE A 11 -0.53 2.59 -15.79
CA PHE A 11 -1.46 3.51 -16.44
C PHE A 11 -2.25 2.83 -17.56
N LEU A 12 -1.59 2.06 -18.43
CA LEU A 12 -2.24 1.31 -19.50
C LEU A 12 -3.31 0.34 -18.97
N LEU A 13 -2.98 -0.42 -17.93
CA LEU A 13 -3.92 -1.39 -17.35
C LEU A 13 -5.11 -0.69 -16.67
N ARG A 14 -4.86 0.44 -15.99
CA ARG A 14 -5.92 1.24 -15.34
C ARG A 14 -6.78 2.01 -16.34
N ALA A 15 -6.21 2.46 -17.45
CA ALA A 15 -6.97 3.02 -18.57
C ALA A 15 -7.86 1.94 -19.20
N TYR A 16 -7.33 0.74 -19.42
CA TYR A 16 -8.12 -0.39 -19.93
C TYR A 16 -9.29 -0.75 -19.01
N ARG A 17 -9.13 -0.69 -17.68
CA ARG A 17 -10.24 -0.91 -16.73
C ARG A 17 -11.47 -0.04 -17.06
N THR A 18 -11.30 1.18 -17.54
CA THR A 18 -12.42 2.09 -17.85
C THR A 18 -13.26 1.65 -19.05
N THR A 19 -12.76 0.73 -19.87
CA THR A 19 -13.48 0.18 -21.03
C THR A 19 -14.29 -1.08 -20.68
N LEU A 20 -14.09 -1.63 -19.47
CA LEU A 20 -14.73 -2.87 -19.02
C LEU A 20 -16.03 -2.58 -18.28
N SER A 21 -17.02 -3.44 -18.48
CA SER A 21 -18.27 -3.41 -17.72
C SER A 21 -18.08 -4.08 -16.35
N ARG A 22 -18.58 -3.46 -15.28
CA ARG A 22 -18.65 -4.08 -13.95
C ARG A 22 -19.83 -5.06 -13.94
N LEU A 23 -19.55 -6.35 -13.96
CA LEU A 23 -20.57 -7.41 -13.97
C LEU A 23 -21.16 -7.69 -12.59
N GLY A 24 -20.46 -7.31 -11.52
CA GLY A 24 -20.88 -7.54 -10.14
C GLY A 24 -19.78 -7.19 -9.14
N THR A 25 -20.00 -7.56 -7.88
CA THR A 25 -19.06 -7.46 -6.77
C THR A 25 -18.93 -8.84 -6.16
N SER A 26 -17.71 -9.30 -5.87
CA SER A 26 -17.51 -10.58 -5.20
C SER A 26 -18.04 -10.53 -3.77
N GLU A 27 -18.30 -11.69 -3.20
CA GLU A 27 -18.34 -11.83 -1.74
C GLU A 27 -16.99 -11.38 -1.14
N PRO A 28 -16.96 -10.95 0.14
CA PRO A 28 -15.72 -10.62 0.83
C PRO A 28 -14.73 -11.81 0.81
N LEU A 29 -13.48 -11.53 0.48
CA LEU A 29 -12.45 -12.57 0.43
C LEU A 29 -12.19 -13.19 1.81
N ASP A 30 -12.33 -14.51 1.93
CA ASP A 30 -12.00 -15.22 3.16
C ASP A 30 -10.52 -15.69 3.17
N THR A 31 -9.63 -14.79 3.58
CA THR A 31 -8.20 -15.11 3.71
C THR A 31 -7.88 -16.04 4.89
N ALA A 32 -8.86 -16.40 5.73
CA ALA A 32 -8.66 -17.44 6.74
C ALA A 32 -8.59 -18.84 6.10
N ASN A 33 -9.27 -19.03 4.96
CA ASN A 33 -9.28 -20.25 4.17
C ASN A 33 -8.24 -20.26 3.03
N MET A 34 -7.28 -19.33 3.07
CA MET A 34 -6.22 -19.21 2.07
C MET A 34 -5.44 -20.53 1.89
N SER A 35 -5.20 -20.90 0.64
CA SER A 35 -4.27 -21.95 0.26
C SER A 35 -2.83 -21.45 0.38
N ILE A 36 -2.30 -21.48 1.60
CA ILE A 36 -1.02 -20.85 1.95
C ILE A 36 0.17 -21.55 1.26
N ARG A 37 0.97 -20.74 0.56
CA ARG A 37 2.29 -21.09 -0.01
C ARG A 37 3.45 -20.55 0.83
N ARG A 38 3.22 -19.43 1.50
CA ARG A 38 4.18 -18.77 2.40
C ARG A 38 3.43 -18.15 3.56
N ARG A 39 3.98 -18.29 4.76
CA ARG A 39 3.45 -17.74 6.00
C ARG A 39 4.58 -17.52 6.99
N VAL A 40 4.79 -16.27 7.40
CA VAL A 40 5.79 -15.91 8.40
C VAL A 40 5.20 -15.00 9.47
N SER A 41 5.70 -15.13 10.70
CA SER A 41 5.37 -14.26 11.84
C SER A 41 6.64 -13.89 12.58
N ALA A 42 6.82 -12.61 12.88
CA ALA A 42 7.95 -12.09 13.64
C ALA A 42 7.64 -11.96 15.15
N THR A 43 6.38 -12.14 15.56
CA THR A 43 5.95 -11.95 16.96
C THR A 43 6.07 -13.22 17.81
N PHE A 44 6.14 -14.39 17.17
CA PHE A 44 6.34 -15.68 17.84
C PHE A 44 7.39 -16.52 17.12
N LYS A 45 8.16 -17.29 17.88
CA LYS A 45 9.13 -18.24 17.31
C LYS A 45 8.41 -19.30 16.48
N ASP A 46 7.41 -19.94 17.08
CA ASP A 46 6.57 -20.97 16.45
C ASP A 46 5.10 -20.58 16.61
N VAL A 47 4.32 -20.82 15.56
CA VAL A 47 2.87 -20.56 15.50
C VAL A 47 2.16 -21.85 15.05
N PRO A 48 0.91 -22.10 15.46
CA PRO A 48 0.15 -23.25 14.93
C PRO A 48 0.11 -23.20 13.40
N GLY A 49 0.43 -24.33 12.76
CA GLY A 49 0.68 -24.41 11.32
C GLY A 49 2.13 -24.18 10.87
N GLY A 50 3.00 -23.73 11.79
CA GLY A 50 4.42 -23.50 11.55
C GLY A 50 4.74 -22.20 10.79
N GLN A 51 6.03 -21.89 10.73
CA GLN A 51 6.61 -20.87 9.86
C GLN A 51 6.87 -21.52 8.49
N VAL A 52 6.21 -21.04 7.44
CA VAL A 52 6.33 -21.55 6.07
C VAL A 52 7.05 -20.50 5.23
N LEU A 53 8.36 -20.66 5.01
CA LEU A 53 9.14 -19.67 4.26
C LEU A 53 8.69 -19.53 2.80
N GLY A 54 8.23 -20.61 2.17
CA GLY A 54 7.79 -20.60 0.77
C GLY A 54 8.88 -20.09 -0.20
N ALA A 55 8.46 -19.70 -1.40
CA ALA A 55 9.35 -19.04 -2.36
C ALA A 55 9.58 -17.58 -1.94
N SER A 56 10.83 -17.22 -1.64
CA SER A 56 11.21 -15.85 -1.28
C SER A 56 12.67 -15.58 -1.63
N TYR A 57 12.99 -14.30 -1.84
CA TYR A 57 14.37 -13.80 -1.93
C TYR A 57 14.98 -13.50 -0.55
N ASP A 58 14.23 -13.71 0.53
CA ASP A 58 14.75 -13.60 1.89
C ASP A 58 15.94 -14.55 2.07
N TYR A 59 16.94 -14.10 2.84
CA TYR A 59 18.16 -14.85 3.13
C TYR A 59 19.08 -15.14 1.91
N SER A 60 18.71 -14.76 0.69
CA SER A 60 19.59 -14.85 -0.47
C SER A 60 20.81 -13.92 -0.35
N HIS A 61 21.93 -14.29 -0.98
CA HIS A 61 23.05 -13.36 -1.17
C HIS A 61 22.77 -12.49 -2.40
N ARG A 62 22.82 -11.16 -2.24
CA ARG A 62 22.47 -10.20 -3.30
C ARG A 62 23.65 -9.99 -4.24
N LEU A 63 23.99 -11.05 -4.98
CA LEU A 63 25.05 -11.07 -5.99
C LEU A 63 24.42 -11.18 -7.38
N LEU A 64 24.98 -10.49 -8.36
CA LEU A 64 24.57 -10.66 -9.75
C LEU A 64 24.95 -12.07 -10.21
N ASP A 65 23.95 -12.80 -10.72
CA ASP A 65 24.14 -14.13 -11.27
C ASP A 65 24.43 -14.04 -12.77
N PHE A 66 25.72 -14.13 -13.13
CA PHE A 66 26.17 -14.08 -14.51
C PHE A 66 25.84 -15.36 -15.30
N GLU A 67 25.50 -16.48 -14.63
CA GLU A 67 25.10 -17.72 -15.32
C GLU A 67 23.77 -17.53 -16.07
N LEU A 68 22.92 -16.60 -15.60
CA LEU A 68 21.67 -16.25 -16.27
C LEU A 68 21.88 -15.68 -17.69
N MET A 69 23.04 -15.07 -17.98
CA MET A 69 23.36 -14.58 -19.33
C MET A 69 23.55 -15.73 -20.32
N GLU A 70 24.11 -16.86 -19.87
CA GLU A 70 24.36 -18.05 -20.69
C GLU A 70 23.11 -18.94 -20.81
N SER A 71 22.21 -18.86 -19.83
CA SER A 71 21.00 -19.69 -19.73
C SER A 71 19.92 -19.41 -20.78
N SER A 72 20.02 -18.32 -21.56
CA SER A 72 19.10 -18.02 -22.66
C SER A 72 19.09 -19.07 -23.78
N MET A 73 20.03 -20.02 -23.79
CA MET A 73 20.14 -21.11 -24.78
C MET A 73 20.01 -22.54 -24.23
N LYS A 74 19.80 -22.73 -22.92
CA LYS A 74 19.57 -24.05 -22.34
C LYS A 74 18.19 -24.05 -21.72
N GLU A 75 17.34 -24.96 -22.17
CA GLU A 75 16.10 -25.31 -21.47
C GLU A 75 16.44 -25.45 -19.99
N THR A 76 15.96 -24.50 -19.19
CA THR A 76 16.06 -24.59 -17.75
C THR A 76 15.36 -25.88 -17.42
N LYS A 77 16.12 -26.89 -16.96
CA LYS A 77 15.50 -28.04 -16.32
C LYS A 77 14.63 -27.43 -15.24
N LYS A 78 13.31 -27.46 -15.45
CA LYS A 78 12.38 -27.33 -14.35
C LYS A 78 12.72 -28.53 -13.49
N ASP A 79 13.60 -28.34 -12.50
CA ASP A 79 13.42 -29.06 -11.26
C ASP A 79 12.01 -28.67 -10.85
N VAL A 80 11.08 -29.54 -11.26
CA VAL A 80 9.75 -29.60 -10.70
C VAL A 80 10.06 -29.73 -9.22
N LEU A 81 9.97 -28.60 -8.51
CA LEU A 81 9.76 -28.64 -7.07
C LEU A 81 8.63 -29.63 -6.95
N THR A 82 8.96 -30.82 -6.45
CA THR A 82 8.01 -31.89 -6.20
C THR A 82 6.80 -31.21 -5.62
N GLU A 83 5.62 -31.39 -6.24
CA GLU A 83 4.37 -31.07 -5.56
C GLU A 83 4.52 -31.65 -4.18
N VAL A 84 4.75 -30.78 -3.20
CA VAL A 84 4.66 -31.19 -1.81
C VAL A 84 3.21 -31.59 -1.76
N GLU A 85 2.94 -32.90 -1.65
CA GLU A 85 1.60 -33.40 -1.37
C GLU A 85 0.98 -32.41 -0.40
N PRO A 86 -0.25 -31.90 -0.64
CA PRO A 86 -0.84 -30.94 0.26
C PRO A 86 -0.76 -31.58 1.63
N LEU A 87 0.21 -31.12 2.44
CA LEU A 87 0.39 -31.54 3.81
C LEU A 87 -1.01 -31.48 4.34
N SER A 88 -1.54 -32.54 4.94
CA SER A 88 -2.81 -32.51 5.66
C SER A 88 -2.78 -31.23 6.50
N ARG A 89 -3.36 -30.13 6.00
CA ARG A 89 -2.80 -28.82 6.34
C ARG A 89 -3.18 -28.62 7.80
N PRO A 90 -2.22 -28.54 8.73
CA PRO A 90 -2.56 -28.17 10.09
C PRO A 90 -3.34 -26.86 9.99
N SER A 91 -4.43 -26.74 10.74
CA SER A 91 -5.17 -25.48 10.83
C SER A 91 -4.15 -24.35 11.06
N MET A 92 -4.18 -23.33 10.20
CA MET A 92 -3.28 -22.17 10.26
C MET A 92 -4.07 -20.93 10.72
N PRO A 93 -4.56 -20.92 11.98
CA PRO A 93 -5.30 -19.77 12.52
C PRO A 93 -4.42 -18.52 12.45
N ARG A 94 -5.07 -17.36 12.29
CA ARG A 94 -4.37 -16.07 12.24
C ARG A 94 -3.64 -15.82 13.55
N VAL A 95 -2.42 -15.30 13.49
CA VAL A 95 -1.61 -15.01 14.68
C VAL A 95 -2.32 -14.02 15.59
N ALA A 96 -3.01 -13.05 15.00
CA ALA A 96 -3.85 -12.09 15.69
C ALA A 96 -4.92 -12.72 16.60
N GLN A 97 -5.46 -13.90 16.25
CA GLN A 97 -6.48 -14.56 17.06
C GLN A 97 -5.94 -15.00 18.43
N PHE A 98 -4.63 -15.27 18.54
CA PHE A 98 -4.02 -15.60 19.84
C PHE A 98 -3.95 -14.38 20.73
N LEU A 99 -3.45 -13.26 20.21
CA LEU A 99 -3.37 -12.00 20.95
C LEU A 99 -4.78 -11.47 21.30
N GLY A 100 -5.74 -11.59 20.38
CA GLY A 100 -7.13 -11.19 20.61
C GLY A 100 -7.83 -11.99 21.70
N LYS A 101 -7.59 -13.32 21.78
CA LYS A 101 -8.16 -14.17 22.85
C LYS A 101 -7.71 -13.76 24.26
N GLU A 102 -6.53 -13.16 24.38
CA GLU A 102 -5.98 -12.64 25.64
C GLU A 102 -6.37 -11.16 25.89
N GLY A 103 -7.12 -10.53 24.97
CA GLY A 103 -7.44 -9.11 25.03
C GLY A 103 -6.23 -8.19 24.82
N LEU A 104 -5.17 -8.71 24.20
CA LEU A 104 -3.91 -7.98 23.99
C LEU A 104 -3.85 -7.26 22.64
N LEU A 105 -4.76 -7.54 21.71
CA LEU A 105 -4.84 -6.89 20.41
C LEU A 105 -6.26 -6.38 20.21
N GLU A 106 -6.39 -5.18 19.66
CA GLU A 106 -7.70 -4.64 19.31
C GLU A 106 -8.47 -5.59 18.37
N THR A 107 -9.79 -5.67 18.60
CA THR A 107 -10.67 -6.51 17.79
C THR A 107 -11.18 -5.69 16.60
N GLU A 108 -11.13 -6.28 15.41
CA GLU A 108 -11.84 -5.74 14.25
C GLU A 108 -13.26 -6.29 14.33
N GLU A 109 -14.24 -5.40 14.42
CA GLU A 109 -15.65 -5.80 14.37
C GLU A 109 -16.03 -6.06 12.90
N PRO A 110 -16.87 -7.06 12.62
CA PRO A 110 -17.43 -7.24 11.29
C PRO A 110 -18.17 -5.98 10.84
N ASP A 111 -17.95 -5.55 9.60
CA ASP A 111 -18.75 -4.51 8.98
C ASP A 111 -20.22 -4.94 8.89
N ASP A 112 -21.15 -3.97 8.83
CA ASP A 112 -22.56 -4.28 8.55
C ASP A 112 -22.66 -4.88 7.15
N ALA A 113 -23.10 -6.14 7.07
CA ALA A 113 -23.24 -6.86 5.80
C ALA A 113 -24.22 -6.18 4.82
N ASN A 114 -25.04 -5.24 5.30
CA ASN A 114 -25.96 -4.46 4.46
C ASN A 114 -25.38 -3.11 3.99
N GLU A 115 -24.20 -2.72 4.47
CA GLU A 115 -23.56 -1.46 4.11
C GLU A 115 -22.39 -1.72 3.16
N GLU A 116 -22.50 -1.21 1.94
CA GLU A 116 -21.40 -1.30 0.98
C GLU A 116 -20.31 -0.26 1.34
N PRO A 117 -19.01 -0.63 1.29
CA PRO A 117 -17.95 0.33 1.51
C PRO A 117 -17.92 1.36 0.38
N ASN A 118 -17.70 2.63 0.73
CA ASN A 118 -17.51 3.72 -0.23
C ASN A 118 -16.46 3.36 -1.30
N ASP A 119 -16.77 3.57 -2.57
CA ASP A 119 -15.93 3.18 -3.72
C ASP A 119 -15.24 4.40 -4.32
N LEU A 120 -13.93 4.54 -4.08
CA LEU A 120 -13.15 5.68 -4.57
C LEU A 120 -13.09 5.76 -6.10
N THR A 121 -13.47 4.69 -6.80
CA THR A 121 -13.50 4.69 -8.27
C THR A 121 -14.81 5.24 -8.83
N ARG A 122 -15.79 5.50 -7.96
CA ARG A 122 -17.09 6.11 -8.28
C ARG A 122 -17.24 7.48 -7.64
N GLU A 123 -16.71 7.66 -6.44
CA GLU A 123 -16.83 8.90 -5.67
C GLU A 123 -15.45 9.48 -5.32
N PRO A 124 -15.28 10.81 -5.38
CA PRO A 124 -14.01 11.42 -5.01
C PRO A 124 -13.72 11.25 -3.52
N VAL A 125 -12.43 11.17 -3.17
CA VAL A 125 -12.00 11.10 -1.76
C VAL A 125 -12.34 12.41 -1.06
N LEU A 126 -13.13 12.32 0.01
CA LEU A 126 -13.44 13.42 0.93
C LEU A 126 -12.70 13.24 2.24
N PHE A 127 -12.31 14.35 2.87
CA PHE A 127 -11.63 14.33 4.15
C PHE A 127 -12.53 14.79 5.30
N PRO A 128 -12.40 14.16 6.48
CA PRO A 128 -11.50 13.04 6.76
C PRO A 128 -12.03 11.72 6.17
N ALA A 129 -11.14 10.89 5.62
CA ALA A 129 -11.54 9.70 4.86
C ALA A 129 -11.76 8.49 5.77
N ASP A 130 -12.79 7.69 5.50
CA ASP A 130 -13.05 6.46 6.24
C ASP A 130 -12.04 5.36 5.87
N ARG A 131 -11.76 4.46 6.83
CA ARG A 131 -10.73 3.43 6.68
C ARG A 131 -10.88 2.56 5.42
N PRO A 132 -12.09 2.13 4.99
CA PRO A 132 -12.24 1.40 3.73
C PRO A 132 -11.73 2.18 2.51
N VAL A 133 -12.01 3.49 2.42
CA VAL A 133 -11.52 4.37 1.35
C VAL A 133 -10.01 4.52 1.41
N ARG A 134 -9.45 4.70 2.62
CA ARG A 134 -8.00 4.76 2.83
C ARG A 134 -7.33 3.48 2.35
N LEU A 135 -7.81 2.31 2.75
CA LEU A 135 -7.25 1.01 2.33
C LEU A 135 -7.36 0.79 0.82
N GLN A 136 -8.49 1.15 0.20
CA GLN A 136 -8.62 1.12 -1.27
C GLN A 136 -7.61 2.03 -1.96
N ASN A 137 -7.37 3.24 -1.43
CA ASN A 137 -6.39 4.18 -1.97
C ASN A 137 -4.96 3.62 -1.82
N LEU A 138 -4.60 3.11 -0.63
CA LEU A 138 -3.29 2.52 -0.37
C LEU A 138 -3.04 1.27 -1.24
N ALA A 139 -4.04 0.43 -1.48
CA ALA A 139 -3.93 -0.71 -2.39
C ALA A 139 -3.52 -0.27 -3.81
N ARG A 140 -4.01 0.89 -4.26
CA ARG A 140 -3.72 1.50 -5.57
C ARG A 140 -2.48 2.39 -5.59
N GLY A 141 -2.00 2.81 -4.43
CA GLY A 141 -0.88 3.75 -4.29
C GLY A 141 0.46 3.18 -4.76
N ASP A 142 1.38 4.09 -5.08
CA ASP A 142 2.75 3.80 -5.46
C ASP A 142 3.50 3.10 -4.33
N GLU A 143 4.17 2.00 -4.68
CA GLU A 143 4.87 1.19 -3.70
C GLU A 143 6.09 1.92 -3.11
N GLY A 144 6.82 2.70 -3.91
CA GLY A 144 7.98 3.45 -3.45
C GLY A 144 7.60 4.57 -2.49
N TYR A 145 6.53 5.30 -2.81
CA TYR A 145 5.97 6.34 -1.95
C TYR A 145 5.51 5.79 -0.59
N LEU A 146 4.69 4.75 -0.60
CA LEU A 146 4.18 4.14 0.64
C LEU A 146 5.29 3.50 1.46
N LEU A 147 6.29 2.90 0.81
CA LEU A 147 7.48 2.39 1.49
C LEU A 147 8.23 3.52 2.18
N ALA A 148 8.45 4.65 1.50
CA ALA A 148 9.16 5.79 2.08
C ALA A 148 8.42 6.36 3.30
N LEU A 149 7.09 6.50 3.21
CA LEU A 149 6.25 6.91 4.35
C LEU A 149 6.33 5.90 5.50
N GLY A 150 6.10 4.63 5.23
CA GLY A 150 6.20 3.56 6.24
C GLY A 150 7.58 3.54 6.91
N TYR A 151 8.65 3.66 6.12
CA TYR A 151 10.02 3.76 6.63
C TYR A 151 10.23 5.01 7.51
N SER A 152 9.63 6.15 7.16
CA SER A 152 9.74 7.36 7.99
C SER A 152 9.15 7.15 9.40
N THR A 153 8.05 6.39 9.52
CA THR A 153 7.45 6.04 10.82
C THR A 153 8.38 5.18 11.67
N GLN A 154 9.07 4.23 11.04
CA GLN A 154 10.08 3.39 11.68
C GLN A 154 11.30 4.21 12.15
N ARG A 155 11.58 5.33 11.48
CA ARG A 155 12.65 6.27 11.82
C ARG A 155 12.24 7.33 12.85
N GLY A 156 10.99 7.31 13.32
CA GLY A 156 10.51 8.13 14.44
C GLY A 156 9.51 9.23 14.05
N TYR A 157 9.21 9.42 12.76
CA TYR A 157 8.21 10.39 12.31
C TYR A 157 6.79 9.78 12.42
N GLY A 158 6.07 10.04 13.51
CA GLY A 158 4.77 9.38 13.77
C GLY A 158 4.95 7.95 14.27
N ARG A 159 5.83 7.76 15.26
CA ARG A 159 6.32 6.45 15.71
C ARG A 159 5.18 5.55 16.25
N ASN A 160 5.00 4.39 15.63
CA ASN A 160 3.98 3.38 16.01
C ASN A 160 4.56 1.98 16.28
N HIS A 161 5.90 1.84 16.37
CA HIS A 161 6.68 0.60 16.66
C HIS A 161 6.06 -0.70 16.10
N PRO A 162 6.26 -0.98 14.81
CA PRO A 162 5.61 -2.11 14.14
C PRO A 162 6.35 -3.44 14.33
N PHE A 163 5.58 -4.52 14.40
CA PHE A 163 6.02 -5.90 14.30
C PHE A 163 5.20 -6.60 13.23
N ALA A 164 5.84 -7.40 12.36
CA ALA A 164 5.11 -8.24 11.42
C ALA A 164 4.40 -9.37 12.17
N GLY A 165 3.13 -9.15 12.54
CA GLY A 165 2.31 -10.13 13.24
C GLY A 165 2.13 -11.37 12.39
N GLU A 166 1.73 -11.17 11.14
CA GLU A 166 1.64 -12.24 10.17
C GLU A 166 1.74 -11.70 8.73
N ILE A 167 2.51 -12.38 7.89
CA ILE A 167 2.52 -12.19 6.44
C ILE A 167 2.22 -13.54 5.81
N ARG A 168 1.18 -13.61 4.98
CA ARG A 168 0.78 -14.83 4.29
C ARG A 168 0.57 -14.58 2.81
N VAL A 169 0.96 -15.55 2.00
CA VAL A 169 0.81 -15.56 0.55
C VAL A 169 0.19 -16.87 0.11
N GLY A 170 -0.83 -16.81 -0.73
CA GLY A 170 -1.52 -18.00 -1.20
C GLY A 170 -2.75 -17.68 -2.04
N GLU A 171 -3.41 -18.73 -2.49
CA GLU A 171 -4.63 -18.63 -3.30
C GLU A 171 -5.85 -18.48 -2.40
N VAL A 172 -6.76 -17.59 -2.79
CA VAL A 172 -8.06 -17.37 -2.12
C VAL A 172 -9.14 -17.48 -3.18
N ALA A 173 -10.19 -18.25 -2.87
CA ALA A 173 -11.36 -18.38 -3.71
C ALA A 173 -12.08 -17.03 -3.84
N VAL A 174 -12.51 -16.71 -5.05
CA VAL A 174 -13.37 -15.56 -5.34
C VAL A 174 -14.76 -16.10 -5.60
N GLU A 175 -15.68 -15.68 -4.74
CA GLU A 175 -17.07 -16.07 -4.80
C GLU A 175 -17.95 -14.91 -5.28
N PHE A 176 -19.04 -15.23 -5.95
CA PHE A 176 -20.00 -14.27 -6.48
C PHE A 176 -21.41 -14.85 -6.37
N VAL A 177 -22.41 -14.01 -6.08
CA VAL A 177 -23.82 -14.39 -6.06
C VAL A 177 -24.51 -13.80 -7.31
N PRO A 178 -24.69 -14.58 -8.39
CA PRO A 178 -25.46 -14.14 -9.55
C PRO A 178 -26.92 -13.96 -9.18
N GLU A 179 -27.54 -12.88 -9.67
CA GLU A 179 -28.96 -12.61 -9.47
C GLU A 179 -29.83 -13.76 -10.00
N GLU A 180 -29.40 -14.42 -11.08
CA GLU A 180 -30.12 -15.52 -11.72
C GLU A 180 -30.11 -16.82 -10.90
N LEU A 181 -29.13 -17.00 -10.01
CA LEU A 181 -28.98 -18.20 -9.19
C LEU A 181 -29.44 -18.00 -7.74
N GLY A 182 -29.18 -16.82 -7.16
CA GLY A 182 -29.52 -16.51 -5.77
C GLY A 182 -28.70 -17.27 -4.72
N PHE A 183 -27.57 -17.88 -5.10
CA PHE A 183 -26.60 -18.51 -4.19
C PHE A 183 -25.16 -18.28 -4.65
N SER A 184 -24.21 -18.38 -3.71
CA SER A 184 -22.78 -18.16 -3.98
C SER A 184 -22.20 -19.25 -4.89
N ILE A 185 -21.43 -18.83 -5.88
CA ILE A 185 -20.61 -19.69 -6.74
C ILE A 185 -19.16 -19.23 -6.72
N GLU A 186 -18.22 -20.17 -6.71
CA GLU A 186 -16.81 -19.88 -6.92
C GLU A 186 -16.56 -19.60 -8.41
N ILE A 187 -16.03 -18.41 -8.72
CA ILE A 187 -15.73 -17.98 -10.09
C ILE A 187 -14.24 -18.09 -10.44
N GLY A 188 -13.40 -18.43 -9.46
CA GLY A 188 -11.97 -18.69 -9.62
C GLY A 188 -11.20 -18.43 -8.34
N GLU A 189 -9.88 -18.43 -8.45
CA GLU A 189 -8.96 -18.13 -7.35
C GLU A 189 -8.00 -17.00 -7.73
N ILE A 190 -7.57 -16.24 -6.73
CA ILE A 190 -6.54 -15.22 -6.89
C ILE A 190 -5.42 -15.46 -5.88
N THR A 191 -4.17 -15.32 -6.33
CA THR A 191 -3.05 -15.25 -5.39
C THR A 191 -3.02 -13.87 -4.76
N VAL A 192 -3.01 -13.81 -3.42
CA VAL A 192 -2.89 -12.57 -2.66
C VAL A 192 -1.79 -12.68 -1.60
N THR A 193 -1.25 -11.52 -1.22
CA THR A 193 -0.42 -11.35 -0.04
C THR A 193 -1.16 -10.51 0.98
N GLU A 194 -1.39 -11.06 2.18
CA GLU A 194 -1.97 -10.39 3.33
C GLU A 194 -0.88 -10.10 4.37
N CYS A 195 -0.88 -8.90 4.93
CA CYS A 195 0.01 -8.47 5.99
C CYS A 195 -0.81 -7.84 7.14
N ASP A 196 -0.69 -8.43 8.33
CA ASP A 196 -1.19 -7.90 9.59
C ASP A 196 0.02 -7.44 10.42
N MET A 197 0.13 -6.12 10.60
CA MET A 197 1.15 -5.51 11.45
C MET A 197 0.57 -5.29 12.83
N VAL A 198 1.32 -5.70 13.85
CA VAL A 198 1.02 -5.40 15.25
C VAL A 198 1.83 -4.17 15.65
N ASN A 199 1.17 -3.18 16.24
CA ASN A 199 1.75 -1.89 16.59
C ASN A 199 1.60 -1.62 18.08
N GLN A 200 2.67 -1.14 18.71
CA GLN A 200 2.64 -0.76 20.11
C GLN A 200 1.64 0.39 20.30
N PHE A 201 0.75 0.25 21.28
CA PHE A 201 -0.14 1.34 21.68
C PHE A 201 -0.17 1.46 23.20
N ALA A 202 -0.35 2.70 23.66
CA ALA A 202 -0.55 3.04 25.06
C ALA A 202 -2.05 3.20 25.27
N GLY A 203 -2.63 2.48 26.25
CA GLY A 203 -4.08 2.51 26.50
C GLY A 203 -4.67 3.92 26.54
N SER A 204 -5.95 4.03 26.22
CA SER A 204 -6.65 5.32 26.18
C SER A 204 -7.57 5.49 27.41
N ALA A 205 -8.22 6.65 27.53
CA ALA A 205 -9.28 6.84 28.51
C ALA A 205 -10.48 5.90 28.30
N LYS A 206 -10.62 5.30 27.10
CA LYS A 206 -11.75 4.45 26.71
C LYS A 206 -11.38 2.96 26.57
N ALA A 207 -10.10 2.62 26.50
CA ALA A 207 -9.64 1.24 26.28
C ALA A 207 -8.38 0.91 27.10
N PRO A 208 -8.26 -0.30 27.65
CA PRO A 208 -7.04 -0.74 28.33
C PRO A 208 -5.84 -0.72 27.38
N PRO A 209 -4.60 -0.71 27.91
CA PRO A 209 -3.41 -0.90 27.09
C PRO A 209 -3.48 -2.22 26.32
N GLN A 210 -3.51 -2.11 25.00
CA GLN A 210 -3.54 -3.23 24.06
C GLN A 210 -2.71 -2.83 22.84
N PHE A 211 -2.26 -3.82 22.07
CA PHE A 211 -1.71 -3.57 20.75
C PHE A 211 -2.78 -3.08 19.79
N THR A 212 -2.34 -2.27 18.84
CA THR A 212 -3.13 -1.88 17.67
C THR A 212 -2.62 -2.61 16.44
N ARG A 213 -3.28 -2.41 15.30
CA ARG A 213 -2.94 -3.06 14.04
C ARG A 213 -2.96 -2.15 12.85
N GLY A 214 -2.16 -2.53 11.87
CA GLY A 214 -2.20 -2.03 10.50
C GLY A 214 -2.42 -3.17 9.53
N TYR A 215 -3.18 -2.93 8.46
CA TYR A 215 -3.56 -3.96 7.50
C TYR A 215 -3.11 -3.63 6.07
N GLY A 216 -2.63 -4.64 5.35
CA GLY A 216 -2.30 -4.52 3.94
C GLY A 216 -2.63 -5.78 3.16
N LEU A 217 -3.16 -5.61 1.95
CA LEU A 217 -3.53 -6.70 1.04
C LEU A 217 -3.13 -6.33 -0.39
N THR A 218 -2.45 -7.24 -1.09
CA THR A 218 -1.99 -7.03 -2.47
C THR A 218 -2.19 -8.30 -3.31
N PHE A 219 -2.27 -8.14 -4.63
CA PHE A 219 -2.24 -9.29 -5.55
C PHE A 219 -0.83 -9.88 -5.68
N GLY A 220 -0.76 -11.19 -5.91
CA GLY A 220 0.49 -11.93 -6.11
C GLY A 220 1.36 -11.97 -4.86
N ASN A 221 2.68 -11.89 -5.05
CA ASN A 221 3.69 -12.02 -4.00
C ASN A 221 4.21 -10.65 -3.50
N GLY A 222 3.36 -9.62 -3.51
CA GLY A 222 3.71 -8.22 -3.24
C GLY A 222 3.91 -7.90 -1.75
N GLU A 223 4.78 -8.62 -1.05
CA GLU A 223 4.99 -8.49 0.41
C GLU A 223 5.41 -7.08 0.82
N ARG A 224 6.39 -6.48 0.13
CA ARG A 224 6.88 -5.15 0.47
C ARG A 224 5.80 -4.07 0.34
N LYS A 225 4.94 -4.17 -0.69
CA LYS A 225 3.77 -3.29 -0.82
C LYS A 225 2.75 -3.54 0.30
N ALA A 226 2.42 -4.80 0.62
CA ALA A 226 1.46 -5.13 1.68
C ALA A 226 1.95 -4.65 3.05
N MET A 227 3.23 -4.83 3.36
CA MET A 227 3.85 -4.30 4.59
C MET A 227 3.80 -2.77 4.64
N SER A 228 4.14 -2.10 3.53
CA SER A 228 4.10 -0.62 3.46
C SER A 228 2.68 -0.10 3.65
N MET A 229 1.68 -0.77 3.06
CA MET A 229 0.27 -0.47 3.24
C MET A 229 -0.15 -0.64 4.70
N ALA A 230 0.23 -1.73 5.37
CA ALA A 230 -0.08 -1.94 6.79
C ALA A 230 0.52 -0.87 7.71
N LEU A 231 1.76 -0.47 7.45
CA LEU A 231 2.42 0.61 8.22
C LEU A 231 1.71 1.95 8.06
N VAL A 232 1.35 2.30 6.82
CA VAL A 232 0.67 3.57 6.51
C VAL A 232 -0.79 3.55 6.96
N ASP A 233 -1.52 2.42 6.82
CA ASP A 233 -2.86 2.25 7.38
C ASP A 233 -2.84 2.62 8.86
N ARG A 234 -1.98 1.98 9.65
CA ARG A 234 -1.89 2.29 11.07
C ARG A 234 -1.54 3.75 11.37
N ALA A 235 -0.67 4.38 10.58
CA ALA A 235 -0.33 5.79 10.77
C ALA A 235 -1.54 6.72 10.50
N LEU A 236 -2.35 6.41 9.49
CA LEU A 236 -3.58 7.14 9.16
C LEU A 236 -4.70 6.94 10.18
N ARG A 237 -4.61 5.92 11.05
CA ARG A 237 -5.56 5.71 12.16
C ARG A 237 -5.36 6.66 13.35
N SER A 238 -4.47 7.66 13.22
CA SER A 238 -4.15 8.62 14.30
C SER A 238 -5.40 9.25 14.92
N ARG A 239 -6.37 9.67 14.09
CA ARG A 239 -7.65 10.24 14.55
C ARG A 239 -8.50 9.27 15.36
N GLU A 240 -8.62 8.02 14.90
CA GLU A 240 -9.41 6.98 15.59
C GLU A 240 -8.80 6.59 16.94
N LEU A 241 -7.47 6.69 17.03
CA LEU A 241 -6.69 6.32 18.20
C LEU A 241 -6.40 7.51 19.14
N GLY A 242 -6.82 8.72 18.77
CA GLY A 242 -6.61 9.94 19.57
C GLY A 242 -5.15 10.40 19.61
N GLU A 243 -4.38 10.10 18.57
CA GLU A 243 -2.97 10.48 18.43
C GLU A 243 -2.82 11.85 17.76
N GLU A 244 -1.80 12.62 18.16
CA GLU A 244 -1.47 13.89 17.52
C GLU A 244 -0.82 13.63 16.14
N ILE A 245 -1.26 14.39 15.13
CA ILE A 245 -0.70 14.35 13.78
C ILE A 245 0.54 15.23 13.76
N GLY A 246 1.72 14.61 13.78
CA GLY A 246 3.01 15.32 13.80
C GLY A 246 3.94 14.95 12.64
N ALA A 247 3.52 14.03 11.76
CA ALA A 247 4.36 13.50 10.70
C ALA A 247 3.59 13.33 9.38
N PRO A 248 4.26 13.40 8.22
CA PRO A 248 3.61 13.26 6.92
C PRO A 248 2.82 11.95 6.75
N ALA A 249 3.28 10.84 7.33
CA ALA A 249 2.59 9.55 7.24
C ALA A 249 1.26 9.49 8.04
N GLN A 250 1.01 10.45 8.93
CA GLN A 250 -0.21 10.57 9.72
C GLN A 250 -1.21 11.58 9.12
N ASP A 251 -0.78 12.37 8.13
CA ASP A 251 -1.60 13.38 7.47
C ASP A 251 -2.40 12.73 6.33
N GLU A 252 -3.70 12.50 6.55
CA GLU A 252 -4.59 11.83 5.58
C GLU A 252 -4.58 12.52 4.22
N GLU A 253 -4.61 13.86 4.17
CA GLU A 253 -4.67 14.60 2.91
C GLU A 253 -3.34 14.50 2.16
N PHE A 254 -2.23 14.72 2.87
CA PHE A 254 -0.90 14.59 2.28
C PHE A 254 -0.65 13.18 1.75
N VAL A 255 -1.06 12.13 2.46
CA VAL A 255 -0.82 10.75 2.03
C VAL A 255 -1.70 10.38 0.82
N LEU A 256 -3.02 10.59 0.92
CA LEU A 256 -3.94 10.02 -0.06
C LEU A 256 -3.94 10.76 -1.40
N TYR A 257 -3.64 12.07 -1.43
CA TYR A 257 -3.54 12.85 -2.67
C TYR A 257 -2.20 12.70 -3.41
N HIS A 258 -1.18 12.13 -2.78
CA HIS A 258 0.13 11.95 -3.41
C HIS A 258 0.52 10.47 -3.56
N SER A 259 -0.42 9.54 -3.33
CA SER A 259 -0.16 8.11 -3.40
C SER A 259 -0.30 7.55 -4.82
N ASP A 260 -1.23 8.02 -5.65
CA ASP A 260 -1.53 7.40 -6.94
C ASP A 260 -0.54 7.85 -8.03
N ASN A 261 0.34 6.95 -8.49
CA ASN A 261 1.33 7.29 -9.51
C ASN A 261 0.71 7.55 -10.89
N VAL A 262 -0.53 7.15 -11.17
CA VAL A 262 -1.22 7.53 -12.41
C VAL A 262 -1.45 9.04 -12.43
N GLU A 263 -1.93 9.60 -11.31
CA GLU A 263 -2.16 11.03 -11.16
C GLU A 263 -0.83 11.78 -11.07
N ALA A 264 0.07 11.34 -10.18
CA ALA A 264 1.35 12.01 -9.95
C ALA A 264 2.24 12.03 -11.20
N SER A 265 2.35 10.91 -11.92
CA SER A 265 3.14 10.84 -13.15
C SER A 265 2.51 11.67 -14.26
N GLY A 266 1.19 11.58 -14.45
CA GLY A 266 0.47 12.40 -15.44
C GLY A 266 0.67 13.89 -15.19
N PHE A 267 0.52 14.34 -13.94
CA PHE A 267 0.73 15.72 -13.56
C PHE A 267 2.20 16.13 -13.61
N LEU A 268 3.18 15.29 -13.30
CA LEU A 268 4.57 15.70 -13.50
C LEU A 268 4.90 15.84 -14.99
N GLN A 269 4.43 14.90 -15.81
CA GLN A 269 4.74 14.85 -17.23
C GLN A 269 4.03 15.94 -18.05
N HIS A 270 2.92 16.50 -17.56
CA HIS A 270 2.22 17.56 -18.26
C HIS A 270 3.12 18.78 -18.51
N LEU A 271 4.13 19.04 -17.66
CA LEU A 271 5.09 20.13 -17.82
C LEU A 271 5.84 20.11 -19.17
N LYS A 272 5.91 18.95 -19.83
CA LYS A 272 6.47 18.82 -21.19
C LYS A 272 5.57 19.43 -22.28
N LEU A 273 4.30 19.62 -21.98
CA LEU A 273 3.34 20.24 -22.90
C LEU A 273 3.65 21.73 -23.06
N PRO A 274 3.17 22.36 -24.14
CA PRO A 274 3.46 23.77 -24.37
C PRO A 274 2.81 24.69 -23.33
N HIS A 275 3.64 25.37 -22.53
CA HIS A 275 3.23 26.40 -21.55
C HIS A 275 3.70 27.81 -21.96
N TYR A 276 3.97 28.03 -23.25
CA TYR A 276 4.59 29.27 -23.73
C TYR A 276 3.71 30.52 -23.52
N VAL A 277 2.38 30.37 -23.47
CA VAL A 277 1.45 31.49 -23.22
C VAL A 277 1.58 31.98 -21.78
N ASP A 278 1.46 31.09 -20.80
CA ASP A 278 1.60 31.43 -19.39
C ASP A 278 3.02 31.95 -19.11
N PHE A 279 4.04 31.32 -19.70
CA PHE A 279 5.42 31.76 -19.57
C PHE A 279 5.68 33.16 -20.16
N GLN A 280 4.94 33.59 -21.20
CA GLN A 280 5.06 34.97 -21.70
C GLN A 280 4.61 35.99 -20.64
N SER A 281 3.55 35.69 -19.90
CA SER A 281 3.03 36.59 -18.86
C SER A 281 4.05 36.76 -17.72
N GLU A 282 4.68 35.65 -17.29
CA GLU A 282 5.78 35.67 -16.32
C GLU A 282 7.00 36.43 -16.87
N LEU A 283 7.34 36.23 -18.15
CA LEU A 283 8.45 36.92 -18.79
C LEU A 283 8.23 38.43 -18.85
N GLU A 284 7.01 38.89 -19.13
CA GLU A 284 6.64 40.29 -19.12
C GLU A 284 6.73 40.88 -17.70
N MET A 285 6.23 40.17 -16.69
CA MET A 285 6.33 40.57 -15.28
C MET A 285 7.79 40.74 -14.83
N VAL A 286 8.66 39.75 -15.13
CA VAL A 286 10.09 39.82 -14.81
C VAL A 286 10.77 40.96 -15.57
N ARG A 287 10.43 41.20 -16.84
CA ARG A 287 10.98 42.33 -17.61
C ARG A 287 10.60 43.68 -17.00
N ARG A 288 9.36 43.84 -16.54
CA ARG A 288 8.91 45.05 -15.84
C ARG A 288 9.66 45.25 -14.53
N MET A 289 9.77 44.21 -13.69
CA MET A 289 10.55 44.28 -12.45
C MET A 289 12.01 44.68 -12.68
N ARG A 290 12.62 44.18 -13.76
CA ARG A 290 13.99 44.57 -14.14
C ARG A 290 14.08 46.03 -14.58
N GLN A 291 13.12 46.52 -15.35
CA GLN A 291 13.05 47.93 -15.74
C GLN A 291 12.89 48.84 -14.51
N ASP A 292 12.03 48.47 -13.56
CA ASP A 292 11.83 49.22 -12.32
C ASP A 292 13.12 49.26 -11.47
N TYR A 293 13.82 48.12 -11.36
CA TYR A 293 15.11 48.04 -10.68
C TYR A 293 16.19 48.93 -11.31
N GLU A 294 16.29 48.93 -12.65
CA GLU A 294 17.26 49.75 -13.39
C GLU A 294 16.92 51.26 -13.34
N SER A 295 15.63 51.59 -13.21
CA SER A 295 15.14 52.98 -13.19
C SER A 295 15.24 53.64 -11.81
N ASN A 296 15.40 52.86 -10.73
CA ASN A 296 15.60 53.34 -9.35
C ASN A 296 16.95 52.89 -8.73
N PRO A 297 18.10 53.36 -9.23
CA PRO A 297 19.41 52.98 -8.69
C PRO A 297 19.70 53.56 -7.29
N SER A 298 18.96 54.58 -6.83
CA SER A 298 19.17 55.24 -5.53
C SER A 298 18.69 54.45 -4.29
N ASP A 299 17.85 53.43 -4.45
CA ASP A 299 17.41 52.54 -3.36
C ASP A 299 18.25 51.25 -3.25
N ASN A 300 19.23 51.05 -4.14
CA ASN A 300 20.03 49.83 -4.25
C ASN A 300 21.48 49.95 -3.74
N MET A 301 21.83 51.02 -3.01
CA MET A 301 23.07 50.98 -2.23
C MET A 301 22.85 50.13 -0.97
N PRO A 302 23.62 49.04 -0.74
CA PRO A 302 23.59 48.39 0.56
C PRO A 302 24.02 49.42 1.62
N ALA A 303 23.20 49.60 2.64
CA ALA A 303 23.41 50.54 3.74
C ALA A 303 24.58 50.16 4.69
N ASN A 304 25.62 49.49 4.19
CA ASN A 304 26.82 49.16 4.97
C ASN A 304 28.06 49.12 4.07
N ALA A 305 28.64 50.29 3.82
CA ALA A 305 30.04 50.45 3.45
C ALA A 305 30.55 51.83 3.93
N ALA A 306 30.32 52.14 5.20
CA ALA A 306 30.97 53.24 5.90
C ALA A 306 30.91 52.98 7.42
N GLU A 307 31.84 52.15 7.91
CA GLU A 307 32.63 52.35 9.15
C GLU A 307 33.75 51.30 9.22
#